data_AF-A0A1M4V1W9-F1
#
_entry.id   AF-A0A1M4V1W9-F1
#
_cell.length_a   1.000
_cell.length_b   1.000
_cell.length_c   1.000
_cell.angle_alpha   90.00
_cell.angle_beta   90.00
_cell.angle_gamma   90.00
#
_symmetry.space_group_name_H-M   'P 1'
#
loop_
_entity.id
_entity.type
_entity.pdbx_description
1 polymer ?
#
loop_
_entity_poly.entity_id
_entity_poly.type
_entity_poly.pdbx_seq_one_letter_code
_entity_poly.pdbx_strand_id
1 'polypeptide(L)' 'MTCKTVTALILIVGLTAGCAINPGSVHDDCDWAEPIRPSRHDVLSDLTLAQIVAHNEVGARLCGWRP' A
#
# COMPACT_ATOMS: atom_id res chain seq x y z
N MET A 1 -25.37 4.21 -38.27
CA MET A 1 -24.31 3.23 -37.92
C MET A 1 -23.34 3.77 -36.88
N THR A 2 -23.12 5.09 -36.82
CA THR A 2 -22.24 5.82 -35.89
C THR A 2 -22.63 5.71 -34.41
N CYS A 3 -23.93 5.63 -34.08
CA CYS A 3 -24.37 5.52 -32.68
C CYS A 3 -23.96 4.18 -32.05
N LYS A 4 -24.15 3.06 -32.77
CA LYS A 4 -23.83 1.70 -32.29
C LYS A 4 -22.33 1.51 -32.06
N THR A 5 -21.49 2.10 -32.91
CA THR A 5 -20.03 2.09 -32.77
C THR A 5 -19.55 2.92 -31.58
N VAL A 6 -20.18 4.06 -31.31
CA VAL A 6 -19.84 4.89 -30.14
C VAL A 6 -20.21 4.18 -28.84
N THR A 7 -21.39 3.54 -28.78
CA THR A 7 -21.79 2.76 -27.59
C THR A 7 -20.84 1.58 -27.32
N ALA A 8 -20.40 0.88 -28.37
CA ALA A 8 -19.44 -0.20 -28.25
C ALA A 8 -18.09 0.27 -27.72
N LEU A 9 -17.59 1.42 -28.20
CA LEU A 9 -16.32 2.00 -27.74
C LEU A 9 -16.38 2.43 -26.26
N ILE A 10 -17.49 3.02 -25.82
CA ILE A 10 -17.69 3.41 -24.41
C ILE A 10 -17.70 2.20 -23.48
N LEU A 11 -18.38 1.12 -23.87
CA LEU A 11 -18.42 -0.12 -23.09
C LEU A 11 -17.03 -0.76 -22.97
N ILE A 12 -16.26 -0.80 -24.06
CA ILE A 12 -14.90 -1.34 -24.08
C ILE A 12 -13.99 -0.55 -23.13
N VAL A 13 -14.05 0.79 -23.13
CA VAL A 13 -13.26 1.64 -22.23
C VAL A 13 -13.67 1.48 -20.76
N GLY A 14 -14.97 1.35 -20.48
CA GLY A 14 -15.46 1.14 -19.11
C GLY A 14 -15.04 -0.21 -18.53
N LEU A 15 -15.02 -1.27 -19.34
CA LEU A 15 -14.62 -2.61 -18.94
C LEU A 15 -13.12 -2.75 -18.67
N THR A 16 -12.27 -1.92 -19.31
CA THR A 16 -10.82 -1.93 -19.08
C THR A 16 -10.36 -0.99 -17.95
N ALA A 17 -11.18 -0.01 -17.56
CA ALA A 17 -10.89 0.90 -16.44
C ALA A 17 -10.98 0.22 -15.06
N GLY A 18 -11.58 -0.98 -14.96
CA GLY A 18 -11.80 -1.70 -13.71
C GLY A 18 -10.60 -2.46 -13.13
N CYS A 19 -9.52 -2.68 -13.90
CA CYS A 19 -8.37 -3.48 -13.44
C CYS A 19 -7.25 -2.67 -12.75
N ALA A 20 -7.45 -1.37 -12.52
CA ALA A 20 -6.40 -0.50 -11.98
C ALA A 20 -6.68 0.07 -10.57
N ILE A 21 -7.73 -0.38 -9.89
CA ILE A 21 -8.02 0.04 -8.50
C ILE A 21 -7.89 -1.13 -7.52
N ASN A 22 -6.75 -1.80 -7.56
CA ASN A 22 -6.07 -2.04 -6.30
C ASN A 22 -4.88 -1.09 -6.31
N PRO A 23 -5.02 0.18 -5.88
CA PRO A 23 -3.86 0.80 -5.25
C PRO A 23 -3.66 -0.12 -4.05
N GLY A 24 -2.80 -1.14 -4.19
CA GLY A 24 -2.50 -2.08 -3.11
C GLY A 24 -2.43 -1.22 -1.88
N SER A 25 -3.41 -1.42 -1.00
CA SER A 25 -3.58 -0.62 0.19
C SER A 25 -2.19 -0.55 0.77
N VAL A 26 -1.65 0.67 0.84
CA VAL A 26 -0.27 0.86 1.24
C VAL A 26 -0.02 0.22 2.60
N HIS A 27 -1.09 -0.11 3.34
CA HIS A 27 -1.16 -1.09 4.40
C HIS A 27 -2.57 -1.71 4.33
N ASP A 28 -2.75 -3.04 4.31
CA ASP A 28 -3.94 -3.61 4.96
C ASP A 28 -4.06 -2.94 6.34
N ASP A 29 -5.27 -2.74 6.88
CA ASP A 29 -5.48 -1.97 8.13
C ASP A 29 -4.63 -2.45 9.33
N CYS A 30 -3.97 -3.61 9.21
CA CYS A 30 -3.07 -4.20 10.19
C CYS A 30 -1.58 -4.20 9.80
N ASP A 31 -1.18 -3.90 8.57
CA ASP A 31 0.24 -4.03 8.13
C ASP A 31 1.18 -3.09 8.89
N TRP A 32 0.68 -1.93 9.30
CA TRP A 32 1.45 -0.98 10.11
C TRP A 32 1.81 -1.54 11.50
N ALA A 33 1.06 -2.54 11.97
CA ALA A 33 1.27 -3.23 13.23
C ALA A 33 2.05 -4.55 13.09
N GLU A 34 2.51 -4.88 11.88
CA GLU A 34 3.27 -6.10 11.63
C GLU A 34 4.62 -6.08 12.38
N PRO A 35 5.00 -7.16 13.10
CA PRO A 35 6.27 -7.20 13.81
C PRO A 35 7.49 -7.12 12.90
N ILE A 36 8.45 -6.29 13.27
CA ILE A 36 9.78 -6.23 12.66
C ILE A 36 10.53 -7.53 13.02
N ARG A 37 11.00 -8.30 12.02
CA ARG A 37 11.69 -9.59 12.21
C ARG A 37 13.11 -9.59 11.62
N PRO A 38 14.09 -8.95 12.27
CA PRO A 38 15.47 -8.98 11.81
C PRO A 38 16.04 -10.40 11.89
N SER A 39 16.99 -10.72 11.01
CA SER A 39 17.75 -11.96 11.12
C SER A 39 18.69 -11.92 12.34
N ARG A 40 19.15 -13.08 12.81
CA ARG A 40 20.13 -13.15 13.92
C ARG A 40 21.45 -12.42 13.66
N HIS A 41 21.79 -12.16 12.40
CA HIS A 41 23.03 -11.48 12.01
C HIS A 41 22.80 -10.01 11.64
N ASP A 42 21.56 -9.54 11.69
CA ASP A 42 21.24 -8.16 11.35
C ASP A 42 21.71 -7.24 12.48
N VAL A 43 22.74 -6.43 12.18
CA VAL A 43 23.21 -5.36 13.06
C VAL A 43 22.69 -4.06 12.47
N LEU A 44 21.39 -3.82 12.63
CA LEU A 44 20.70 -2.61 12.17
C LEU A 44 21.02 -2.27 10.71
N SER A 45 20.72 -3.17 9.78
CA SER A 45 20.80 -2.83 8.35
C SER A 45 19.87 -1.67 8.02
N ASP A 46 20.15 -1.00 6.90
CA ASP A 46 19.33 0.13 6.42
C ASP A 46 17.84 -0.25 6.29
N LEU A 47 17.55 -1.51 5.90
CA LEU A 47 16.18 -2.01 5.81
C LEU A 47 15.51 -2.07 7.19
N THR A 48 16.17 -2.70 8.16
CA THR A 48 15.66 -2.77 9.54
C THR A 48 15.51 -1.38 10.15
N LEU A 49 16.47 -0.48 9.91
CA LEU A 49 16.39 0.91 10.36
C LEU A 49 15.15 1.61 9.79
N ALA A 50 14.90 1.49 8.48
CA ALA A 50 13.74 2.08 7.83
C ALA A 50 12.43 1.53 8.41
N GLN A 51 12.35 0.23 8.69
CA GLN A 51 11.20 -0.40 9.34
C GLN A 51 10.96 0.16 10.75
N ILE A 52 12.01 0.32 11.55
CA ILE A 52 11.92 0.88 12.91
C ILE A 52 11.43 2.33 12.87
N VAL A 53 11.99 3.16 11.99
CA VAL A 53 11.58 4.57 11.85
C VAL A 53 10.11 4.66 11.47
N ALA A 54 9.67 3.92 10.46
CA ALA A 54 8.27 3.91 10.03
C ALA A 54 7.34 3.45 11.16
N HIS A 55 7.70 2.39 11.89
CA HIS A 55 6.91 1.88 12.99
C HIS A 55 6.79 2.90 14.14
N ASN A 56 7.89 3.58 14.49
CA ASN A 56 7.89 4.62 15.52
C ASN A 56 7.07 5.85 15.11
N GLU A 57 7.18 6.31 13.87
CA GLU A 57 6.43 7.46 13.37
C GLU A 57 4.92 7.19 13.36
N VAL A 58 4.52 5.99 12.90
CA VAL A 58 3.12 5.56 12.93
C VAL A 58 2.62 5.43 14.37
N GLY A 59 3.39 4.79 15.26
CA GLY A 59 3.03 4.64 16.67
C GLY A 59 2.94 5.98 17.41
N ALA A 60 3.81 6.94 17.11
CA ALA A 60 3.71 8.29 17.64
C ALA A 60 2.43 8.99 17.15
N ARG A 61 2.11 8.87 15.86
CA ARG A 61 0.93 9.51 15.24
C ARG A 61 -0.40 8.90 15.68
N LEU A 62 -0.50 7.58 15.74
CA LEU A 62 -1.76 6.85 15.95
C LEU A 62 -1.97 6.43 17.40
N CYS A 63 -0.88 6.12 18.12
CA CYS A 63 -0.94 5.53 19.46
C CYS A 63 -0.36 6.42 20.55
N GLY A 64 0.23 7.57 20.21
CA GLY A 64 0.83 8.50 21.16
C GLY A 64 2.15 8.01 21.78
N TRP A 65 2.87 7.12 21.08
CA TRP A 65 4.18 6.65 21.54
C TRP A 65 5.19 7.78 21.65
N ARG A 66 6.14 7.62 22.57
CA ARG A 66 7.31 8.50 22.72
C ARG A 66 8.55 7.66 22.40
N PRO A 67 9.32 8.02 21.36
CA PRO A 67 10.53 7.30 20.97
C PRO A 67 11.61 7.32 22.05
#